data_AF-A0A261GTM5-F1
#
_entry.id   AF-A0A261GTM5-F1
#
_cell.length_a   1.000
_cell.length_b   1.000
_cell.length_c   1.000
_cell.angle_alpha   90.00
_cell.angle_beta   90.00
_cell.angle_gamma   90.00
#
_symmetry.space_group_name_H-M   'P 1'
#
loop_
_entity.id
_entity.type
_entity.pdbx_description
1 polymer ?
#
loop_
_entity_poly.entity_id
_entity_poly.type
_entity_poly.pdbx_seq_one_letter_code
_entity_poly.pdbx_strand_id
1 'polypeptide(L)'
;MLMIGQAISLSRGRLQSLLRQILLIGTDNLNATETHSTRITNLLALLAIPLTVLNGLFQTIEFPIDIGFNVEYLGLVCLGYVCTLLWNYHHLQKFAKVWICVVFWFDICFSSTYLFGPESGVIWHLLIVFPIAFLLWPTHQQLHRYVILLVTTGLFHLVIKWDGVPLIVLDEAQQRSMFSSVFLDTAVLLGFTAYLFVSDTISVQRKLAHLASHDDLTGILNRREFEYLVNVNMEALSPGDSCALILFDIDDFKKINDRWGHSVGDDAIRHMVTLVQPLLPERAIFGRMGGDEFCVFCPVITIRKVEQLARLVLHQIATNPLNIEGQIIRLSTSIGIAFEAQRQDMKRIYVSADNAMYRAKRNGKGGYEVERY
;
A
#
# COMPACT_ATOMS: atom_id res chain seq x y z
N MET A 1 16.29 -32.57 12.22
CA MET A 1 16.35 -31.13 11.89
C MET A 1 15.47 -30.74 10.69
N LEU A 2 15.52 -31.46 9.55
CA LEU A 2 14.67 -31.17 8.37
C LEU A 2 13.15 -31.30 8.60
N MET A 3 12.69 -32.30 9.36
CA MET A 3 11.26 -32.48 9.68
C MET A 3 10.69 -31.40 10.61
N ILE A 4 11.52 -30.84 11.50
CA ILE A 4 11.12 -29.73 12.39
C ILE A 4 11.02 -28.43 11.58
N GLY A 5 11.94 -28.20 10.64
CA GLY A 5 11.90 -27.03 9.75
C GLY A 5 10.68 -27.02 8.80
N GLN A 6 10.26 -28.17 8.29
CA GLN A 6 9.04 -28.29 7.47
C GLN A 6 7.76 -28.15 8.30
N ALA A 7 7.72 -28.71 9.52
CA ALA A 7 6.58 -28.53 10.42
C ALA A 7 6.40 -27.05 10.84
N ILE A 8 7.50 -26.33 11.07
CA ILE A 8 7.49 -24.89 11.40
C ILE A 8 7.10 -24.04 10.17
N SER A 9 7.51 -24.40 8.94
CA SER A 9 7.10 -23.64 7.76
C SER A 9 5.62 -23.87 7.40
N LEU A 10 5.13 -25.10 7.53
CA LEU A 10 3.71 -25.45 7.33
C LEU A 10 2.81 -24.80 8.38
N SER A 11 3.23 -24.76 9.64
CA SER A 11 2.48 -24.07 10.71
C SER A 11 2.47 -22.55 10.50
N ARG A 12 3.59 -21.97 10.06
CA ARG A 12 3.70 -20.53 9.72
C ARG A 12 2.79 -20.14 8.56
N GLY A 13 2.73 -20.95 7.50
CA GLY A 13 1.83 -20.72 6.36
C GLY A 13 0.35 -20.82 6.75
N ARG A 14 -0.03 -21.80 7.59
CA ARG A 14 -1.40 -21.92 8.11
C ARG A 14 -1.78 -20.76 9.02
N LEU A 15 -0.87 -20.34 9.91
CA LEU A 15 -1.11 -19.22 10.82
C LEU A 15 -1.28 -17.90 10.03
N GLN A 16 -0.44 -17.66 9.02
CA GLN A 16 -0.58 -16.48 8.15
C GLN A 16 -1.90 -16.50 7.36
N SER A 17 -2.32 -17.66 6.88
CA SER A 17 -3.61 -17.83 6.20
C SER A 17 -4.78 -17.52 7.13
N LEU A 18 -4.76 -18.07 8.35
CA LEU A 18 -5.82 -17.90 9.34
C LEU A 18 -5.89 -16.46 9.85
N LEU A 19 -4.74 -15.82 10.11
CA LEU A 19 -4.68 -14.40 10.48
C LEU A 19 -5.23 -13.51 9.36
N ARG A 20 -4.89 -13.82 8.09
CA ARG A 20 -5.46 -13.11 6.95
C ARG A 20 -6.96 -13.28 6.86
N GLN A 21 -7.50 -14.47 7.11
CA GLN A 21 -8.94 -14.72 7.13
C GLN A 21 -9.64 -13.89 8.21
N ILE A 22 -9.11 -13.88 9.44
CA ILE A 22 -9.68 -13.09 10.55
C ILE A 22 -9.68 -11.59 10.22
N LEU A 23 -8.58 -11.07 9.67
CA LEU A 23 -8.51 -9.65 9.30
C LEU A 23 -9.52 -9.27 8.21
N LEU A 24 -9.86 -10.20 7.33
CA LEU A 24 -10.81 -9.98 6.23
C LEU A 24 -12.29 -10.13 6.62
N ILE A 25 -12.60 -10.55 7.85
CA ILE A 25 -13.98 -10.68 8.34
C ILE A 25 -14.74 -9.37 8.13
N GLY A 26 -15.89 -9.44 7.45
CA GLY A 26 -16.78 -8.30 7.26
C GLY A 26 -16.33 -7.28 6.23
N THR A 27 -15.29 -7.60 5.43
CA THR A 27 -14.75 -6.68 4.41
C THR A 27 -15.37 -6.84 3.03
N ASP A 28 -16.26 -7.82 2.86
CA ASP A 28 -16.93 -8.08 1.59
C ASP A 28 -17.79 -6.87 1.17
N ASN A 29 -17.70 -6.48 -0.10
CA ASN A 29 -18.45 -5.38 -0.70
C ASN A 29 -18.21 -3.97 -0.11
N LEU A 30 -17.14 -3.77 0.67
CA LEU A 30 -16.76 -2.45 1.17
C LEU A 30 -15.85 -1.70 0.18
N ASN A 31 -15.91 -0.37 0.22
CA ASN A 31 -14.90 0.44 -0.48
C ASN A 31 -13.51 0.29 0.18
N ALA A 32 -12.46 0.77 -0.48
CA ALA A 32 -11.09 0.60 -0.01
C ALA A 32 -10.85 1.21 1.40
N THR A 33 -11.44 2.35 1.70
CA THR A 33 -11.29 3.04 2.99
C THR A 33 -12.00 2.30 4.12
N GLU A 34 -13.22 1.82 3.88
CA GLU A 34 -13.99 1.04 4.85
C GLU A 34 -13.39 -0.34 5.07
N THR A 35 -12.89 -0.98 4.01
CA THR A 35 -12.13 -2.23 4.09
C THR A 35 -10.92 -2.08 5.00
N HIS A 36 -10.12 -1.03 4.79
CA HIS A 36 -8.92 -0.77 5.59
C HIS A 36 -9.26 -0.57 7.07
N SER A 37 -10.21 0.30 7.36
CA SER A 37 -10.61 0.59 8.74
C SER A 37 -11.21 -0.63 9.46
N THR A 38 -11.96 -1.48 8.75
CA THR A 38 -12.49 -2.75 9.29
C THR A 38 -11.37 -3.73 9.62
N ARG A 39 -10.35 -3.84 8.75
CA ARG A 39 -9.16 -4.67 9.03
C ARG A 39 -8.41 -4.20 10.27
N ILE A 40 -8.23 -2.89 10.44
CA ILE A 40 -7.59 -2.32 11.64
C ILE A 40 -8.44 -2.64 12.88
N THR A 41 -9.76 -2.54 12.80
CA THR A 41 -10.67 -2.90 13.90
C THR A 41 -10.51 -4.38 14.31
N ASN A 42 -10.48 -5.29 13.32
CA ASN A 42 -10.25 -6.73 13.56
C ASN A 42 -8.87 -6.99 14.17
N LEU A 43 -7.83 -6.29 13.71
CA LEU A 43 -6.47 -6.39 14.22
C LEU A 43 -6.39 -5.96 15.69
N LEU A 44 -7.00 -4.81 16.04
CA LEU A 44 -7.03 -4.32 17.41
C LEU A 44 -7.78 -5.27 18.34
N ALA A 45 -8.93 -5.80 17.91
CA ALA A 45 -9.68 -6.80 18.69
C ALA A 45 -8.85 -8.07 18.94
N LEU A 46 -8.14 -8.55 17.92
CA LEU A 46 -7.28 -9.74 18.03
C LEU A 46 -6.09 -9.51 18.96
N LEU A 47 -5.50 -8.32 18.95
CA LEU A 47 -4.35 -7.96 19.81
C LEU A 47 -4.76 -7.66 21.26
N ALA A 48 -5.97 -7.14 21.48
CA ALA A 48 -6.46 -6.83 22.81
C ALA A 48 -6.58 -8.08 23.69
N ILE A 49 -7.05 -9.21 23.16
CA ILE A 49 -7.25 -10.46 23.91
C ILE A 49 -5.96 -10.93 24.62
N PRO A 50 -4.83 -11.21 23.93
CA PRO A 50 -3.62 -11.67 24.60
C PRO A 50 -3.03 -10.63 25.56
N LEU A 51 -3.21 -9.33 25.27
CA LEU A 51 -2.76 -8.27 26.17
C LEU A 51 -3.58 -8.23 27.47
N THR A 52 -4.90 -8.35 27.37
CA THR A 52 -5.81 -8.47 28.53
C THR A 52 -5.46 -9.70 29.38
N VAL A 53 -5.18 -10.84 28.74
CA VAL A 53 -4.75 -12.06 29.46
C VAL A 53 -3.40 -11.85 30.16
N LEU A 54 -2.43 -11.22 29.49
CA LEU A 54 -1.12 -10.95 30.07
C LEU A 54 -1.22 -10.01 31.29
N ASN A 55 -1.99 -8.93 31.17
CA ASN A 55 -2.25 -8.00 32.27
C ASN A 55 -2.96 -8.71 33.43
N GLY A 56 -3.93 -9.57 33.12
CA GLY A 56 -4.61 -10.40 34.12
C GLY A 56 -3.69 -11.32 34.92
N LEU A 57 -2.74 -11.96 34.24
CA LEU A 57 -1.71 -12.78 34.88
C LEU A 57 -0.82 -11.93 35.78
N PHE A 58 -0.37 -10.77 35.30
CA PHE A 58 0.38 -9.82 36.11
C PHE A 58 -0.40 -9.42 37.38
N GLN A 59 -1.68 -9.07 37.24
CA GLN A 59 -2.51 -8.65 38.37
C GLN A 59 -2.71 -9.78 39.40
N THR A 60 -2.88 -11.02 38.93
CA THR A 60 -3.06 -12.18 39.82
C THR A 60 -1.80 -12.53 40.61
N ILE A 61 -0.62 -12.22 40.05
CA ILE A 61 0.67 -12.46 40.70
C ILE A 61 0.99 -11.35 41.70
N GLU A 62 0.74 -10.10 41.32
CA GLU A 62 1.21 -8.92 42.06
C GLU A 62 0.24 -8.46 43.16
N PHE A 63 -1.07 -8.68 42.97
CA PHE A 63 -2.11 -8.17 43.86
C PHE A 63 -2.95 -9.29 44.48
N PRO A 64 -3.49 -9.08 45.70
CA PRO A 64 -4.30 -10.07 46.40
C PRO A 64 -5.74 -10.14 45.85
N ILE A 65 -5.88 -10.42 44.55
CA ILE A 65 -7.17 -10.57 43.86
C ILE A 65 -7.61 -12.03 43.89
N ASP A 66 -8.92 -12.26 44.07
CA ASP A 66 -9.47 -13.61 43.93
C ASP A 66 -9.33 -14.09 42.47
N ILE A 67 -8.72 -15.27 42.29
CA ILE A 67 -8.40 -15.82 40.97
C ILE A 67 -9.68 -16.10 40.18
N GLY A 68 -10.72 -16.64 40.84
CA GLY A 68 -11.99 -16.96 40.19
C GLY A 68 -12.65 -15.70 39.64
N PHE A 69 -12.76 -14.68 40.47
CA PHE A 69 -13.27 -13.37 40.08
C PHE A 69 -12.46 -12.74 38.93
N ASN A 70 -11.12 -12.77 38.99
CA ASN A 70 -10.29 -12.18 37.94
C ASN A 70 -10.46 -12.91 36.60
N VAL A 71 -10.51 -14.25 36.61
CA VAL A 71 -10.73 -15.05 35.40
C VAL A 71 -12.10 -14.77 34.79
N GLU A 72 -13.16 -14.68 35.61
CA GLU A 72 -14.51 -14.35 35.14
C GLU A 72 -14.56 -12.95 34.52
N TYR A 73 -13.99 -11.96 35.21
CA TYR A 73 -13.93 -10.58 34.73
C TYR A 73 -13.19 -10.46 33.39
N LEU A 74 -11.96 -10.99 33.29
CA LEU A 74 -11.17 -10.92 32.06
C LEU A 74 -11.77 -11.74 30.93
N GLY A 75 -12.44 -12.86 31.27
CA GLY A 75 -13.20 -13.66 30.32
C GLY A 75 -14.32 -12.86 29.65
N LEU A 76 -15.05 -12.04 30.41
CA LEU A 76 -16.07 -11.14 29.89
C LEU A 76 -15.48 -10.03 29.00
N VAL A 77 -14.35 -9.44 29.40
CA VAL A 77 -13.64 -8.43 28.59
C VAL A 77 -13.16 -9.04 27.26
N CYS A 78 -12.53 -10.22 27.31
CA CYS A 78 -12.08 -10.94 26.12
C CYS A 78 -13.25 -11.31 25.20
N LEU A 79 -14.37 -11.76 25.77
CA LEU A 79 -15.61 -12.01 25.01
C LEU A 79 -16.10 -10.73 24.33
N GLY A 80 -16.01 -9.58 25.00
CA GLY A 80 -16.29 -8.27 24.41
C GLY A 80 -15.46 -8.00 23.15
N TYR A 81 -14.16 -8.27 23.19
CA TYR A 81 -13.30 -8.14 22.00
C TYR A 81 -13.65 -9.14 20.90
N VAL A 82 -13.99 -10.40 21.24
CA VAL A 82 -14.49 -11.38 20.27
C VAL A 82 -15.80 -10.92 19.61
N CYS A 83 -16.72 -10.33 20.37
CA CYS A 83 -17.95 -9.75 19.84
C CYS A 83 -17.68 -8.66 18.79
N THR A 84 -16.57 -7.94 18.88
CA THR A 84 -16.15 -6.98 17.82
C THR A 84 -16.01 -7.67 16.46
N LEU A 85 -15.39 -8.86 16.44
CA LEU A 85 -15.22 -9.65 15.21
C LEU A 85 -16.58 -10.17 14.72
N LEU A 86 -17.48 -10.57 15.63
CA LEU A 86 -18.83 -11.00 15.29
C LEU A 86 -19.67 -9.86 14.69
N TRP A 87 -19.55 -8.64 15.21
CA TRP A 87 -20.22 -7.48 14.61
C TRP A 87 -19.73 -7.21 13.19
N ASN A 88 -18.43 -7.32 12.95
CA ASN A 88 -17.89 -7.22 11.58
C ASN A 88 -18.38 -8.38 10.70
N TYR A 89 -18.45 -9.60 11.22
CA TYR A 89 -18.99 -10.75 10.49
C TYR A 89 -20.45 -10.54 10.04
N HIS A 90 -21.27 -9.89 10.88
CA HIS A 90 -22.65 -9.51 10.54
C HIS A 90 -22.76 -8.20 9.75
N HIS A 91 -21.67 -7.69 9.19
CA HIS A 91 -21.61 -6.44 8.42
C HIS A 91 -22.09 -5.20 9.21
N LEU A 92 -21.87 -5.17 10.53
CA LEU A 92 -22.16 -4.05 11.42
C LEU A 92 -20.88 -3.28 11.78
N GLN A 93 -20.07 -2.90 10.78
CA GLN A 93 -18.71 -2.39 11.01
C GLN A 93 -18.69 -1.05 11.75
N LYS A 94 -19.67 -0.17 11.51
CA LYS A 94 -19.79 1.09 12.25
C LYS A 94 -20.01 0.85 13.74
N PHE A 95 -20.83 -0.16 14.06
CA PHE A 95 -21.10 -0.55 15.44
C PHE A 95 -19.86 -1.22 16.07
N ALA A 96 -19.19 -2.11 15.33
CA ALA A 96 -17.98 -2.79 15.80
C ALA A 96 -16.88 -1.79 16.26
N LYS A 97 -16.67 -0.70 15.51
CA LYS A 97 -15.70 0.36 15.87
C LYS A 97 -16.05 1.06 17.19
N VAL A 98 -17.32 1.32 17.44
CA VAL A 98 -17.76 1.94 18.70
C VAL A 98 -17.69 0.90 19.83
N TRP A 99 -18.10 -0.33 19.56
CA TRP A 99 -18.13 -1.43 20.50
C TRP A 99 -16.74 -1.73 21.10
N ILE A 100 -15.68 -1.78 20.27
CA ILE A 100 -14.32 -1.99 20.78
C ILE A 100 -13.88 -0.88 21.74
N CYS A 101 -14.27 0.38 21.48
CA CYS A 101 -14.03 1.48 22.42
C CYS A 101 -14.83 1.32 23.71
N VAL A 102 -16.08 0.86 23.64
CA VAL A 102 -16.93 0.62 24.82
C VAL A 102 -16.35 -0.48 25.71
N VAL A 103 -15.91 -1.59 25.14
CA VAL A 103 -15.25 -2.68 25.89
C VAL A 103 -14.00 -2.16 26.59
N PHE A 104 -13.17 -1.40 25.87
CA PHE A 104 -11.95 -0.82 26.43
C PHE A 104 -12.25 0.21 27.55
N TRP A 105 -13.22 1.11 27.34
CA TRP A 105 -13.63 2.07 28.36
C TRP A 105 -14.17 1.40 29.60
N PHE A 106 -15.01 0.37 29.44
CA PHE A 106 -15.53 -0.41 30.56
C PHE A 106 -14.39 -1.03 31.37
N ASP A 107 -13.47 -1.74 30.71
CA ASP A 107 -12.33 -2.39 31.36
C ASP A 107 -11.47 -1.40 32.17
N ILE A 108 -11.10 -0.29 31.53
CA ILE A 108 -10.26 0.73 32.18
C ILE A 108 -11.01 1.46 33.30
N CYS A 109 -12.27 1.84 33.11
CA CYS A 109 -13.04 2.55 34.14
C CYS A 109 -13.35 1.64 35.34
N PHE A 110 -13.73 0.39 35.09
CA PHE A 110 -14.00 -0.59 36.15
C PHE A 110 -12.74 -0.88 36.97
N SER A 111 -11.61 -1.10 36.29
CA SER A 111 -10.32 -1.33 36.95
C SER A 111 -9.86 -0.12 37.77
N SER A 112 -10.05 1.09 37.23
CA SER A 112 -9.63 2.35 37.87
C SER A 112 -10.58 2.86 38.94
N THR A 113 -11.75 2.22 39.15
CA THR A 113 -12.70 2.60 40.20
C THR A 113 -12.88 1.43 41.14
N TYR A 114 -13.65 0.42 40.73
CA TYR A 114 -14.02 -0.71 41.56
C TYR A 114 -12.84 -1.58 41.99
N LEU A 115 -11.86 -1.86 41.13
CA LEU A 115 -10.76 -2.79 41.49
C LEU A 115 -9.65 -2.12 42.31
N PHE A 116 -8.99 -1.12 41.72
CA PHE A 116 -7.72 -0.58 42.27
C PHE A 116 -7.79 0.91 42.63
N GLY A 117 -8.88 1.59 42.26
CA GLY A 117 -9.06 3.03 42.48
C GLY A 117 -8.22 3.92 41.56
N PRO A 118 -8.46 5.25 41.56
CA PRO A 118 -7.86 6.18 40.60
C PRO A 118 -6.34 6.32 40.77
N GLU A 119 -5.87 6.17 42.01
CA GLU A 119 -4.46 6.24 42.39
C GLU A 119 -3.59 5.15 41.77
N SER A 120 -4.21 4.06 41.29
CA SER A 120 -3.52 2.97 40.57
C SER A 120 -2.89 3.42 39.24
N GLY A 121 -3.34 4.54 38.68
CA GLY A 121 -2.89 5.03 37.39
C GLY A 121 -3.46 4.30 36.18
N VAL A 122 -4.27 3.25 36.36
CA VAL A 122 -4.84 2.45 35.24
C VAL A 122 -5.62 3.32 34.25
N ILE A 123 -6.22 4.42 34.72
CA ILE A 123 -6.96 5.37 33.90
C ILE A 123 -6.14 6.02 32.79
N TRP A 124 -4.81 6.08 32.93
CA TRP A 124 -3.91 6.65 31.92
C TRP A 124 -3.86 5.84 30.62
N HIS A 125 -4.29 4.58 30.64
CA HIS A 125 -4.48 3.80 29.41
C HIS A 125 -5.45 4.44 28.43
N LEU A 126 -6.37 5.31 28.89
CA LEU A 126 -7.29 6.04 28.00
C LEU A 126 -6.57 6.94 26.98
N LEU A 127 -5.29 7.28 27.20
CA LEU A 127 -4.47 8.01 26.23
C LEU A 127 -4.37 7.30 24.87
N ILE A 128 -4.48 5.97 24.83
CA ILE A 128 -4.42 5.22 23.57
C ILE A 128 -5.64 5.45 22.67
N VAL A 129 -6.79 5.83 23.25
CA VAL A 129 -8.02 6.03 22.49
C VAL A 129 -7.83 7.18 21.50
N PHE A 130 -6.96 8.14 21.80
CA PHE A 130 -6.65 9.28 20.94
C PHE A 130 -6.12 8.83 19.57
N PRO A 131 -4.94 8.20 19.46
CA PRO A 131 -4.45 7.73 18.16
C PRO A 131 -5.36 6.67 17.52
N ILE A 132 -5.99 5.78 18.30
CA ILE A 132 -6.92 4.78 17.76
C ILE A 132 -8.12 5.43 17.07
N ALA A 133 -8.67 6.52 17.63
CA ALA A 133 -9.79 7.21 17.02
C ALA A 133 -9.44 7.79 15.62
N PHE A 134 -8.18 8.19 15.39
CA PHE A 134 -7.72 8.63 14.07
C PHE A 134 -7.47 7.46 13.10
N LEU A 135 -7.13 6.27 13.60
CA LEU A 135 -6.99 5.05 12.78
C LEU A 135 -8.36 4.49 12.36
N LEU A 136 -9.35 4.52 13.25
CA LEU A 136 -10.66 3.92 13.00
C LEU A 136 -11.64 4.84 12.26
N TRP A 137 -11.53 6.15 12.42
CA TRP A 137 -12.43 7.10 11.76
C TRP A 137 -11.68 8.02 10.79
N PRO A 138 -11.82 7.77 9.46
CA PRO A 138 -11.21 8.62 8.43
C PRO A 138 -11.84 10.03 8.43
N THR A 139 -11.20 10.97 7.72
CA THR A 139 -11.56 12.41 7.74
C THR A 139 -13.03 12.70 7.46
N HIS A 140 -13.68 11.95 6.56
CA HIS A 140 -15.11 12.13 6.27
C HIS A 140 -16.04 11.72 7.44
N GLN A 141 -15.53 10.99 8.45
CA GLN A 141 -16.26 10.56 9.65
C GLN A 141 -15.79 11.31 10.91
N GLN A 142 -15.20 12.51 10.75
CA GLN A 142 -14.61 13.28 11.85
C GLN A 142 -15.51 13.54 13.07
N LEU A 143 -16.84 13.60 12.88
CA LEU A 143 -17.78 13.76 13.99
C LEU A 143 -17.69 12.60 14.99
N HIS A 144 -17.64 11.35 14.50
CA HIS A 144 -17.51 10.17 15.36
C HIS A 144 -16.20 10.22 16.15
N ARG A 145 -15.10 10.60 15.50
CA ARG A 145 -13.81 10.80 16.16
C ARG A 145 -13.94 11.79 17.32
N TYR A 146 -14.49 12.97 17.09
CA TYR A 146 -14.62 13.97 18.16
C TYR A 146 -15.54 13.52 19.30
N VAL A 147 -16.61 12.78 19.00
CA VAL A 147 -17.48 12.19 20.02
C VAL A 147 -16.72 11.17 20.88
N ILE A 148 -15.98 10.24 20.27
CA ILE A 148 -15.16 9.25 20.98
C ILE A 148 -14.12 9.93 21.89
N LEU A 149 -13.44 10.97 21.38
CA LEU A 149 -12.48 11.74 22.18
C LEU A 149 -13.15 12.45 23.35
N LEU A 150 -14.29 13.11 23.11
CA LEU A 150 -15.04 13.80 24.16
C LEU A 150 -15.53 12.85 25.26
N VAL A 151 -16.08 11.69 24.87
CA VAL A 151 -16.50 10.65 25.83
C VAL A 151 -15.31 10.16 26.64
N THR A 152 -14.17 9.89 26.00
CA THR A 152 -12.94 9.45 26.67
C THR A 152 -12.48 10.48 27.70
N THR A 153 -12.44 11.78 27.34
CA THR A 153 -12.08 12.86 28.25
C THR A 153 -13.09 13.00 29.40
N GLY A 154 -14.39 12.82 29.13
CA GLY A 154 -15.43 12.82 30.15
C GLY A 154 -15.24 11.69 31.16
N LEU A 155 -15.00 10.46 30.67
CA LEU A 155 -14.74 9.29 31.53
C LEU A 155 -13.49 9.49 32.39
N PHE A 156 -12.41 10.02 31.81
CA PHE A 156 -11.20 10.36 32.56
C PHE A 156 -11.49 11.31 33.72
N HIS A 157 -12.26 12.38 33.49
CA HIS A 157 -12.65 13.31 34.55
C HIS A 157 -13.57 12.70 35.60
N LEU A 158 -14.48 11.81 35.20
CA LEU A 158 -15.37 11.12 36.14
C LEU A 158 -14.59 10.17 37.05
N VAL A 159 -13.65 9.40 36.50
CA VAL A 159 -12.84 8.45 37.27
C VAL A 159 -11.89 9.17 38.23
N ILE A 160 -11.23 10.24 37.81
CA ILE A 160 -10.33 10.99 38.72
C ILE A 160 -11.08 11.61 39.90
N LYS A 161 -12.34 11.97 39.72
CA LYS A 161 -13.18 12.53 40.79
C LYS A 161 -13.92 11.47 41.60
N TRP A 162 -13.72 10.19 41.28
CA TRP A 162 -14.37 9.10 42.00
C TRP A 162 -13.76 8.94 43.39
N ASP A 163 -14.60 8.96 44.41
CA ASP A 163 -14.26 8.97 45.83
C ASP A 163 -14.68 7.68 46.55
N GLY A 164 -15.12 6.67 45.80
CA GLY A 164 -15.48 5.37 46.35
C GLY A 164 -14.26 4.61 46.89
N VAL A 165 -14.53 3.59 47.69
CA VAL A 165 -13.49 2.70 48.21
C VAL A 165 -13.29 1.54 47.22
N PRO A 166 -12.08 1.35 46.67
CA PRO A 166 -11.81 0.24 45.77
C PRO A 166 -11.77 -1.10 46.52
N LEU A 167 -11.99 -2.20 45.79
CA LEU A 167 -11.91 -3.57 46.31
C LEU A 167 -10.51 -3.88 46.86
N ILE A 168 -9.47 -3.38 46.18
CA ILE A 168 -8.07 -3.55 46.55
C ILE A 168 -7.45 -2.17 46.76
N VAL A 169 -7.09 -1.86 48.00
CA VAL A 169 -6.32 -0.66 48.34
C VAL A 169 -4.84 -1.00 48.18
N LEU A 170 -4.19 -0.35 47.21
CA LEU A 170 -2.78 -0.59 46.89
C LEU A 170 -1.87 0.09 47.92
N ASP A 171 -0.83 -0.61 48.35
CA ASP A 171 0.29 0.03 49.04
C ASP A 171 1.21 0.79 48.06
N GLU A 172 2.19 1.55 48.58
CA GLU A 172 3.08 2.33 47.73
C GLU A 172 3.91 1.47 46.75
N ALA A 173 4.28 0.24 47.12
CA ALA A 173 5.08 -0.62 46.26
C ALA A 173 4.23 -1.17 45.11
N GLN A 174 3.02 -1.62 45.43
CA GLN A 174 2.00 -2.07 44.49
C GLN A 174 1.56 -0.95 43.54
N GLN A 175 1.38 0.27 44.05
CA GLN A 175 1.06 1.44 43.24
C GLN A 175 2.21 1.73 42.24
N ARG A 176 3.48 1.71 42.69
CA ARG A 176 4.63 1.85 41.79
C ARG A 176 4.67 0.76 40.72
N SER A 177 4.44 -0.50 41.10
CA SER A 177 4.40 -1.64 40.18
C SER A 177 3.32 -1.45 39.10
N MET A 178 2.11 -1.05 39.52
CA MET A 178 0.99 -0.76 38.61
C MET A 178 1.31 0.40 37.67
N PHE A 179 1.89 1.51 38.16
CA PHE A 179 2.30 2.61 37.28
C PHE A 179 3.33 2.17 36.23
N SER A 180 4.30 1.34 36.59
CA SER A 180 5.28 0.83 35.64
C SER A 180 4.66 -0.11 34.60
N SER A 181 3.68 -0.94 34.96
CA SER A 181 2.97 -1.78 33.97
C SER A 181 2.12 -0.93 33.04
N VAL A 182 1.36 0.03 33.57
CA VAL A 182 0.57 1.00 32.78
C VAL A 182 1.45 1.76 31.78
N PHE A 183 2.60 2.23 32.23
CA PHE A 183 3.55 2.93 31.37
C PHE A 183 4.07 2.01 30.25
N LEU A 184 4.47 0.78 30.58
CA LEU A 184 4.98 -0.18 29.61
C LEU A 184 3.92 -0.55 28.57
N ASP A 185 2.72 -0.92 29.01
CA ASP A 185 1.60 -1.32 28.14
C ASP A 185 1.18 -0.16 27.23
N THR A 186 1.03 1.04 27.80
CA THR A 186 0.71 2.25 27.02
C THR A 186 1.82 2.56 26.02
N ALA A 187 3.09 2.45 26.38
CA ALA A 187 4.21 2.71 25.48
C ALA A 187 4.27 1.68 24.32
N VAL A 188 4.08 0.40 24.61
CA VAL A 188 4.03 -0.67 23.59
C VAL A 188 2.88 -0.42 22.61
N LEU A 189 1.70 -0.11 23.14
CA LEU A 189 0.52 0.14 22.34
C LEU A 189 0.62 1.44 21.52
N LEU A 190 1.18 2.52 22.08
CA LEU A 190 1.47 3.75 21.34
C LEU A 190 2.51 3.51 20.24
N GLY A 191 3.58 2.74 20.53
CA GLY A 191 4.56 2.33 19.53
C GLY A 191 3.93 1.52 18.39
N PHE A 192 3.04 0.59 18.73
CA PHE A 192 2.31 -0.20 17.74
C PHE A 192 1.36 0.64 16.88
N THR A 193 0.56 1.53 17.49
CA THR A 193 -0.33 2.43 16.75
C THR A 193 0.45 3.41 15.87
N ALA A 194 1.59 3.93 16.33
CA ALA A 194 2.50 4.74 15.53
C ALA A 194 3.07 3.96 14.34
N TYR A 195 3.48 2.71 14.56
CA TYR A 195 3.93 1.82 13.48
C TYR A 195 2.86 1.63 12.40
N LEU A 196 1.60 1.38 12.79
CA LEU A 196 0.49 1.26 11.85
C LEU A 196 0.31 2.54 11.03
N PHE A 197 0.35 3.71 11.69
CA PHE A 197 0.22 5.01 11.02
C PHE A 197 1.35 5.28 10.01
N VAL A 198 2.59 4.95 10.38
CA VAL A 198 3.76 5.09 9.50
C VAL A 198 3.66 4.13 8.32
N SER A 199 3.28 2.87 8.56
CA SER A 199 3.13 1.85 7.51
C SER A 199 2.07 2.27 6.48
N ASP A 200 0.93 2.76 6.94
CA ASP A 200 -0.13 3.27 6.08
C ASP A 200 0.35 4.45 5.24
N THR A 201 1.02 5.43 5.87
CA THR A 201 1.56 6.61 5.20
C THR A 201 2.56 6.23 4.09
N ILE A 202 3.50 5.32 4.38
CA ILE A 202 4.48 4.84 3.40
C ILE A 202 3.77 4.12 2.24
N SER A 203 2.76 3.30 2.52
CA SER A 203 2.04 2.56 1.48
C SER A 203 1.30 3.50 0.51
N VAL A 204 0.70 4.57 1.03
CA VAL A 204 0.02 5.59 0.23
C VAL A 204 1.03 6.39 -0.58
N GLN A 205 2.15 6.79 0.02
CA GLN A 205 3.22 7.49 -0.70
C GLN A 205 3.78 6.65 -1.85
N ARG A 206 3.99 5.34 -1.67
CA ARG A 206 4.44 4.44 -2.73
C ARG A 206 3.44 4.37 -3.89
N LYS A 207 2.14 4.27 -3.59
CA LYS A 207 1.10 4.28 -4.62
C LYS A 207 1.07 5.60 -5.38
N LEU A 208 1.14 6.73 -4.67
CA LEU A 208 1.19 8.06 -5.28
C LEU A 208 2.45 8.24 -6.13
N ALA A 209 3.61 7.77 -5.66
CA ALA A 209 4.84 7.80 -6.41
C ALA A 209 4.75 6.94 -7.69
N HIS A 210 4.13 5.76 -7.61
CA HIS A 210 3.92 4.90 -8.77
C HIS A 210 2.99 5.55 -9.80
N LEU A 211 1.84 6.10 -9.38
CA LEU A 211 0.92 6.85 -10.24
C LEU A 211 1.57 8.12 -10.83
N ALA A 212 2.47 8.75 -10.09
CA ALA A 212 3.21 9.92 -10.57
C ALA A 212 4.30 9.57 -11.60
N SER A 213 4.76 8.31 -11.66
CA SER A 213 5.90 7.88 -12.48
C SER A 213 5.57 6.93 -13.63
N HIS A 214 4.44 6.22 -13.56
CA HIS A 214 4.06 5.20 -14.54
C HIS A 214 2.76 5.58 -15.27
N ASP A 215 2.57 5.03 -16.47
CA ASP A 215 1.36 5.13 -17.25
C ASP A 215 0.34 4.08 -16.79
N ASP A 216 -0.87 4.54 -16.44
CA ASP A 216 -1.90 3.68 -15.82
C ASP A 216 -2.36 2.52 -16.72
N LEU A 217 -2.27 2.66 -18.04
CA LEU A 217 -2.74 1.65 -18.98
C LEU A 217 -1.71 0.52 -19.19
N THR A 218 -0.44 0.89 -19.23
CA THR A 218 0.66 0.01 -19.67
C THR A 218 1.62 -0.41 -18.58
N GLY A 219 1.70 0.37 -17.48
CA GLY A 219 2.65 0.13 -16.40
C GLY A 219 4.11 0.42 -16.75
N ILE A 220 4.41 1.01 -17.91
CA ILE A 220 5.74 1.58 -18.20
C ILE A 220 5.81 3.03 -17.71
N LEU A 221 6.94 3.71 -17.86
CA LEU A 221 7.07 5.09 -17.38
C LEU A 221 6.10 6.02 -18.11
N ASN A 222 5.51 6.97 -17.39
CA ASN A 222 4.78 8.05 -18.03
C ASN A 222 5.76 9.07 -18.62
N ARG A 223 5.23 9.97 -19.46
CA ARG A 223 5.99 11.05 -20.09
C ARG A 223 6.89 11.83 -19.13
N ARG A 224 6.35 12.24 -17.98
CA ARG A 224 7.06 13.09 -17.02
C ARG A 224 8.29 12.38 -16.44
N GLU A 225 8.12 11.14 -16.01
CA GLU A 225 9.23 10.37 -15.43
C GLU A 225 10.24 9.95 -16.50
N PHE A 226 9.76 9.60 -17.69
CA PHE A 226 10.63 9.32 -18.83
C PHE A 226 11.55 10.52 -19.14
N GLU A 227 10.99 11.71 -19.30
CA GLU A 227 11.75 12.94 -19.56
C GLU A 227 12.76 13.24 -18.44
N TYR A 228 12.36 13.06 -17.17
CA TYR A 228 13.26 13.24 -16.02
C TYR A 228 14.44 12.27 -16.06
N LEU A 229 14.19 10.97 -16.21
CA LEU A 229 15.24 9.95 -16.20
C LEU A 229 16.16 10.06 -17.42
N VAL A 230 15.65 10.46 -18.58
CA VAL A 230 16.48 10.74 -19.76
C VAL A 230 17.45 11.86 -19.47
N ASN A 231 17.00 13.00 -18.93
CA ASN A 231 17.88 14.12 -18.59
C ASN A 231 18.97 13.71 -17.59
N VAL A 232 18.60 13.00 -16.52
CA VAL A 232 19.56 12.49 -15.52
C VAL A 232 20.60 11.57 -16.15
N ASN A 233 20.17 10.65 -17.04
CA ASN A 233 21.11 9.73 -17.68
C ASN A 233 22.01 10.44 -18.70
N MET A 234 21.52 11.45 -19.41
CA MET A 234 22.31 12.24 -20.34
C MET A 234 23.38 13.07 -19.64
N GLU A 235 23.06 13.65 -18.48
CA GLU A 235 24.02 14.33 -17.61
C GLU A 235 25.12 13.38 -17.09
N ALA A 236 24.76 12.12 -16.83
CA ALA A 236 25.66 11.11 -16.30
C ALA A 236 26.60 10.46 -17.35
N LEU A 237 26.44 10.73 -18.65
CA LEU A 237 27.30 10.16 -19.69
C LEU A 237 28.76 10.65 -19.54
N SER A 238 29.74 9.83 -19.95
CA SER A 238 31.18 10.18 -19.99
C SER A 238 31.65 10.60 -21.38
N PRO A 239 32.63 11.53 -21.53
CA PRO A 239 32.99 12.06 -22.84
C PRO A 239 33.35 10.94 -23.82
N GLY A 240 32.71 10.92 -24.99
CA GLY A 240 32.84 9.83 -25.98
C GLY A 240 31.75 8.77 -25.91
N ASP A 241 30.91 8.74 -24.86
CA ASP A 241 29.69 7.93 -24.85
C ASP A 241 28.65 8.47 -25.84
N SER A 242 27.93 7.56 -26.47
CA SER A 242 26.79 7.87 -27.34
C SER A 242 25.50 7.31 -26.75
N CYS A 243 24.39 7.97 -27.07
CA CYS A 243 23.05 7.53 -26.68
C CYS A 243 22.12 7.52 -27.89
N ALA A 244 20.97 6.88 -27.72
CA ALA A 244 19.93 6.91 -28.72
C ALA A 244 18.56 7.10 -28.08
N LEU A 245 17.72 7.88 -28.74
CA LEU A 245 16.30 7.95 -28.48
C LEU A 245 15.57 7.29 -29.65
N ILE A 246 14.69 6.36 -29.32
CA ILE A 246 13.85 5.62 -30.26
C ILE A 246 12.41 6.04 -29.98
N LEU A 247 11.75 6.63 -30.96
CA LEU A 247 10.34 7.01 -30.92
C LEU A 247 9.56 6.12 -31.86
N PHE A 248 8.39 5.62 -31.44
CA PHE A 248 7.54 4.82 -32.29
C PHE A 248 6.08 4.88 -31.86
N ASP A 249 5.16 4.68 -32.81
CA ASP A 249 3.73 4.57 -32.56
C ASP A 249 3.06 3.47 -33.38
N ILE A 250 1.78 3.18 -33.10
CA ILE A 250 1.05 2.12 -33.79
C ILE A 250 0.52 2.70 -35.11
N ASP A 251 0.95 2.12 -36.23
CA ASP A 251 0.50 2.58 -37.53
C ASP A 251 -1.03 2.42 -37.67
N ASP A 252 -1.68 3.49 -38.13
CA ASP A 252 -3.14 3.52 -38.31
C ASP A 252 -3.94 3.23 -37.03
N PHE A 253 -3.41 3.55 -35.83
CA PHE A 253 -4.08 3.31 -34.55
C PHE A 253 -5.51 3.85 -34.49
N LYS A 254 -5.76 5.04 -35.05
CA LYS A 254 -7.12 5.59 -35.14
C LYS A 254 -8.09 4.65 -35.88
N LYS A 255 -7.66 3.98 -36.95
CA LYS A 255 -8.50 3.00 -37.67
C LYS A 255 -8.78 1.77 -36.82
N ILE A 256 -7.87 1.38 -35.92
CA ILE A 256 -8.09 0.29 -34.97
C ILE A 256 -9.21 0.71 -34.00
N ASN A 257 -9.12 1.91 -33.42
CA ASN A 257 -10.16 2.45 -32.53
C ASN A 257 -11.51 2.59 -33.24
N ASP A 258 -11.52 3.17 -34.45
CA ASP A 258 -12.74 3.42 -35.20
C ASP A 258 -13.43 2.10 -35.61
N ARG A 259 -12.66 1.03 -35.86
CA ARG A 259 -13.19 -0.27 -36.31
C ARG A 259 -13.57 -1.21 -35.17
N TRP A 260 -12.79 -1.22 -34.09
CA TRP A 260 -12.88 -2.23 -33.03
C TRP A 260 -13.23 -1.65 -31.66
N GLY A 261 -13.32 -0.33 -31.54
CA GLY A 261 -13.58 0.38 -30.30
C GLY A 261 -12.32 0.65 -29.48
N HIS A 262 -12.43 1.62 -28.56
CA HIS A 262 -11.31 2.06 -27.72
C HIS A 262 -10.74 0.97 -26.81
N SER A 263 -11.56 0.03 -26.33
CA SER A 263 -11.08 -1.09 -25.51
C SER A 263 -10.06 -1.96 -26.24
N VAL A 264 -10.28 -2.23 -27.53
CA VAL A 264 -9.34 -2.99 -28.37
C VAL A 264 -8.10 -2.15 -28.70
N GLY A 265 -8.24 -0.83 -28.80
CA GLY A 265 -7.09 0.07 -28.89
C GLY A 265 -6.20 0.01 -27.65
N ASP A 266 -6.81 -0.01 -26.46
CA ASP A 266 -6.09 -0.17 -25.20
C ASP A 266 -5.35 -1.53 -25.15
N ASP A 267 -5.98 -2.60 -25.64
CA ASP A 267 -5.33 -3.90 -25.75
C ASP A 267 -4.17 -3.91 -26.75
N ALA A 268 -4.29 -3.20 -27.87
CA ALA A 268 -3.18 -3.03 -28.82
C ALA A 268 -2.00 -2.28 -28.18
N ILE A 269 -2.27 -1.27 -27.36
CA ILE A 269 -1.24 -0.54 -26.59
C ILE A 269 -0.55 -1.46 -25.58
N ARG A 270 -1.29 -2.25 -24.80
CA ARG A 270 -0.72 -3.22 -23.86
C ARG A 270 0.11 -4.30 -24.57
N HIS A 271 -0.37 -4.76 -25.72
CA HIS A 271 0.31 -5.76 -26.53
C HIS A 271 1.64 -5.25 -27.09
N MET A 272 1.68 -4.00 -27.57
CA MET A 272 2.93 -3.35 -27.99
C MET A 272 3.97 -3.34 -26.88
N VAL A 273 3.59 -2.95 -25.67
CA VAL A 273 4.49 -2.95 -24.50
C VAL A 273 4.99 -4.36 -24.19
N THR A 274 4.09 -5.35 -24.20
CA THR A 274 4.41 -6.76 -23.95
C THR A 274 5.44 -7.30 -24.95
N LEU A 275 5.35 -6.90 -26.21
CA LEU A 275 6.28 -7.32 -27.26
C LEU A 275 7.63 -6.59 -27.19
N VAL A 276 7.63 -5.29 -26.87
CA VAL A 276 8.83 -4.46 -26.94
C VAL A 276 9.68 -4.59 -25.68
N GLN A 277 9.07 -4.56 -24.49
CA GLN A 277 9.78 -4.50 -23.21
C GLN A 277 10.82 -5.62 -23.02
N PRO A 278 10.56 -6.89 -23.37
CA PRO A 278 11.54 -7.98 -23.24
C PRO A 278 12.75 -7.86 -24.18
N LEU A 279 12.66 -7.05 -25.23
CA LEU A 279 13.74 -6.85 -26.21
C LEU A 279 14.73 -5.76 -25.77
N LEU A 280 14.35 -4.96 -24.78
CA LEU A 280 15.10 -3.79 -24.39
C LEU A 280 16.36 -4.16 -23.59
N PRO A 281 17.50 -3.48 -23.81
CA PRO A 281 18.67 -3.60 -22.97
C PRO A 281 18.38 -3.28 -21.50
N GLU A 282 19.14 -3.86 -20.57
CA GLU A 282 18.94 -3.69 -19.12
C GLU A 282 18.95 -2.22 -18.65
N ARG A 283 19.73 -1.35 -19.32
CA ARG A 283 19.80 0.09 -19.00
C ARG A 283 18.85 0.97 -19.81
N ALA A 284 18.02 0.38 -20.66
CA ALA A 284 17.08 1.14 -21.46
C ALA A 284 15.94 1.67 -20.60
N ILE A 285 15.54 2.91 -20.86
CA ILE A 285 14.41 3.58 -20.21
C ILE A 285 13.25 3.50 -21.20
N PHE A 286 12.09 3.01 -20.77
CA PHE A 286 10.92 2.83 -21.64
C PHE A 286 9.72 3.59 -21.07
N GLY A 287 9.13 4.46 -21.88
CA GLY A 287 7.98 5.26 -21.47
C GLY A 287 6.96 5.50 -22.58
N ARG A 288 5.75 5.87 -22.17
CA ARG A 288 4.65 6.28 -23.06
C ARG A 288 4.48 7.79 -23.01
N MET A 289 4.50 8.44 -24.17
CA MET A 289 4.42 9.90 -24.29
C MET A 289 2.98 10.40 -24.34
N GLY A 290 2.04 9.54 -24.73
CA GLY A 290 0.60 9.79 -24.80
C GLY A 290 -0.01 9.10 -26.01
N GLY A 291 -1.31 8.78 -25.97
CA GLY A 291 -1.97 8.09 -27.10
C GLY A 291 -1.30 6.74 -27.40
N ASP A 292 -0.87 6.52 -28.62
CA ASP A 292 -0.12 5.34 -29.07
C ASP A 292 1.39 5.58 -29.23
N GLU A 293 1.91 6.68 -28.70
CA GLU A 293 3.31 7.08 -28.84
C GLU A 293 4.18 6.58 -27.67
N PHE A 294 5.27 5.91 -28.03
CA PHE A 294 6.22 5.29 -27.11
C PHE A 294 7.65 5.77 -27.36
N CYS A 295 8.43 5.91 -26.28
CA CYS A 295 9.84 6.24 -26.35
C CYS A 295 10.70 5.21 -25.61
N VAL A 296 11.83 4.86 -26.22
CA VAL A 296 12.92 4.14 -25.57
C VAL A 296 14.18 5.00 -25.61
N PHE A 297 14.80 5.22 -24.46
CA PHE A 297 16.12 5.83 -24.38
C PHE A 297 17.16 4.79 -24.00
N CYS A 298 18.23 4.72 -24.79
CA CYS A 298 19.33 3.79 -24.59
C CYS A 298 20.63 4.57 -24.28
N PRO A 299 21.09 4.58 -23.02
CA PRO A 299 22.39 5.14 -22.69
C PRO A 299 23.52 4.21 -23.15
N VAL A 300 24.67 4.80 -23.54
CA VAL A 300 25.90 4.08 -23.87
C VAL A 300 25.67 2.96 -24.90
N ILE A 301 25.21 3.34 -26.08
CA ILE A 301 24.83 2.40 -27.14
C ILE A 301 25.48 2.76 -28.47
N THR A 302 25.80 1.75 -29.27
CA THR A 302 26.31 1.97 -30.63
C THR A 302 25.17 1.99 -31.63
N ILE A 303 25.34 2.74 -32.73
CA ILE A 303 24.33 2.82 -33.79
C ILE A 303 23.91 1.45 -34.32
N ARG A 304 24.88 0.52 -34.50
CA ARG A 304 24.60 -0.84 -34.98
C ARG A 304 23.64 -1.61 -34.06
N LYS A 305 23.81 -1.46 -32.73
CA LYS A 305 22.94 -2.11 -31.73
C LYS A 305 21.54 -1.52 -31.73
N VAL A 306 21.42 -0.21 -31.86
CA VAL A 306 20.14 0.50 -31.95
C VAL A 306 19.37 0.14 -33.21
N GLU A 307 20.03 0.10 -34.37
CA GLU A 307 19.38 -0.34 -35.61
C GLU A 307 18.99 -1.82 -35.54
N GLN A 308 19.78 -2.66 -34.87
CA GLN A 308 19.40 -4.05 -34.63
C GLN A 308 18.17 -4.17 -33.73
N LEU A 309 18.10 -3.37 -32.64
CA LEU A 309 16.93 -3.32 -31.76
C LEU A 309 15.68 -2.89 -32.54
N ALA A 310 15.76 -1.85 -33.36
CA ALA A 310 14.64 -1.40 -34.19
C ALA A 310 14.15 -2.50 -35.15
N ARG A 311 15.06 -3.24 -35.80
CA ARG A 311 14.70 -4.38 -36.64
C ARG A 311 14.01 -5.51 -35.85
N LEU A 312 14.48 -5.78 -34.63
CA LEU A 312 13.86 -6.79 -33.76
C LEU A 312 12.46 -6.38 -33.33
N VAL A 313 12.26 -5.11 -32.94
CA VAL A 313 10.96 -4.54 -32.58
C VAL A 313 9.98 -4.67 -33.75
N LEU A 314 10.38 -4.20 -34.94
CA LEU A 314 9.56 -4.32 -36.16
C LEU A 314 9.18 -5.78 -36.45
N HIS A 315 10.15 -6.70 -36.35
CA HIS A 315 9.90 -8.11 -36.60
C HIS A 315 8.94 -8.74 -35.58
N GLN A 316 9.10 -8.43 -34.29
CA GLN A 316 8.25 -8.97 -33.23
C GLN A 316 6.81 -8.49 -33.37
N ILE A 317 6.59 -7.20 -33.66
CA ILE A 317 5.26 -6.63 -33.87
C ILE A 317 4.60 -7.23 -35.12
N ALA A 318 5.34 -7.38 -36.21
CA ALA A 318 4.81 -7.93 -37.45
C ALA A 318 4.44 -9.43 -37.36
N THR A 319 5.17 -10.21 -36.55
CA THR A 319 4.99 -11.66 -36.45
C THR A 319 4.05 -12.11 -35.33
N ASN A 320 3.75 -11.24 -34.36
CA ASN A 320 2.87 -11.54 -33.22
C ASN A 320 1.63 -10.64 -33.23
N PRO A 321 0.61 -10.95 -34.05
CA PRO A 321 -0.62 -10.17 -34.08
C PRO A 321 -1.38 -10.24 -32.75
N LEU A 322 -2.15 -9.21 -32.46
CA LEU A 322 -3.06 -9.19 -31.32
C LEU A 322 -4.24 -10.14 -31.59
N ASN A 323 -4.53 -11.02 -30.65
CA ASN A 323 -5.67 -11.94 -30.73
C ASN A 323 -6.72 -11.56 -29.67
N ILE A 324 -7.88 -11.06 -30.11
CA ILE A 324 -9.03 -10.74 -29.25
C ILE A 324 -10.19 -11.65 -29.65
N GLU A 325 -10.63 -12.53 -28.75
CA GLU A 325 -11.78 -13.41 -28.95
C GLU A 325 -11.74 -14.21 -30.28
N GLY A 326 -10.55 -14.62 -30.72
CA GLY A 326 -10.34 -15.36 -31.96
C GLY A 326 -10.15 -14.49 -33.21
N GLN A 327 -10.21 -13.16 -33.08
CA GLN A 327 -9.92 -12.22 -34.16
C GLN A 327 -8.45 -11.81 -34.15
N ILE A 328 -7.81 -11.94 -35.32
CA ILE A 328 -6.39 -11.62 -35.50
C ILE A 328 -6.26 -10.19 -36.03
N ILE A 329 -5.74 -9.29 -35.21
CA ILE A 329 -5.45 -7.90 -35.55
C ILE A 329 -3.95 -7.76 -35.77
N ARG A 330 -3.55 -7.55 -37.02
CA ARG A 330 -2.15 -7.30 -37.37
C ARG A 330 -1.80 -5.86 -37.05
N LEU A 331 -0.71 -5.68 -36.31
CA LEU A 331 -0.16 -4.38 -35.97
C LEU A 331 1.10 -4.13 -36.81
N SER A 332 1.38 -2.87 -37.09
CA SER A 332 2.69 -2.41 -37.54
C SER A 332 3.07 -1.13 -36.81
N THR A 333 4.34 -0.78 -36.85
CA THR A 333 4.85 0.43 -36.22
C THR A 333 5.84 1.12 -37.14
N SER A 334 5.91 2.44 -37.04
CA SER A 334 6.94 3.25 -37.67
C SER A 334 7.89 3.77 -36.59
N ILE A 335 9.20 3.60 -36.81
CA ILE A 335 10.23 3.92 -35.80
C ILE A 335 11.10 5.08 -36.29
N GLY A 336 11.28 6.09 -35.45
CA GLY A 336 12.27 7.14 -35.60
C GLY A 336 13.40 7.00 -34.59
N ILE A 337 14.64 7.11 -35.04
CA ILE A 337 15.81 6.97 -34.19
C ILE A 337 16.64 8.25 -34.28
N ALA A 338 16.88 8.90 -33.15
CA ALA A 338 17.92 9.91 -33.02
C ALA A 338 19.13 9.29 -32.32
N PHE A 339 20.27 9.25 -33.02
CA PHE A 339 21.54 8.78 -32.48
C PHE A 339 22.46 9.98 -32.22
N GLU A 340 22.85 10.15 -30.96
CA GLU A 340 23.57 11.34 -30.49
C GLU A 340 24.90 10.96 -29.84
N ALA A 341 26.00 11.53 -30.36
CA ALA A 341 27.34 11.40 -29.80
C ALA A 341 27.85 12.69 -29.13
N GLN A 342 27.18 13.83 -29.36
CA GLN A 342 27.62 15.17 -28.95
C GLN A 342 26.79 15.78 -27.80
N ARG A 343 25.87 15.01 -27.18
CA ARG A 343 25.10 15.39 -25.98
C ARG A 343 24.26 16.66 -26.10
N GLN A 344 23.29 16.65 -27.02
CA GLN A 344 22.29 17.72 -27.10
C GLN A 344 21.27 17.65 -25.95
N ASP A 345 20.38 18.65 -25.83
CA ASP A 345 19.23 18.61 -24.90
C ASP A 345 18.20 17.57 -25.38
N MET A 346 17.55 16.86 -24.43
CA MET A 346 16.47 15.91 -24.66
C MET A 346 15.42 16.42 -25.66
N LYS A 347 15.03 17.70 -25.56
CA LYS A 347 14.05 18.29 -26.49
C LYS A 347 14.48 18.21 -27.95
N ARG A 348 15.77 18.41 -28.24
CA ARG A 348 16.30 18.35 -29.62
C ARG A 348 16.34 16.92 -30.11
N ILE A 349 16.85 16.01 -29.29
CA ILE A 349 16.90 14.57 -29.62
C ILE A 349 15.49 14.03 -29.89
N TYR A 350 14.49 14.47 -29.11
CA TYR A 350 13.09 14.13 -29.33
C TYR A 350 12.59 14.60 -30.70
N VAL A 351 12.81 15.87 -31.05
CA VAL A 351 12.40 16.43 -32.34
C VAL A 351 13.07 15.70 -33.51
N SER A 352 14.34 15.33 -33.38
CA SER A 352 15.04 14.55 -34.40
C SER A 352 14.48 13.13 -34.55
N ALA A 353 14.14 12.46 -33.44
CA ALA A 353 13.51 11.15 -33.47
C ALA A 353 12.11 11.22 -34.10
N ASP A 354 11.32 12.25 -33.78
CA ASP A 354 10.01 12.50 -34.38
C ASP A 354 10.08 12.75 -35.89
N ASN A 355 11.02 13.60 -36.33
CA ASN A 355 11.26 13.82 -37.75
C ASN A 355 11.66 12.54 -38.48
N ALA A 356 12.49 11.69 -37.87
CA ALA A 356 12.83 10.39 -38.42
C ALA A 356 11.60 9.47 -38.50
N MET A 357 10.79 9.38 -37.45
CA MET A 357 9.56 8.58 -37.43
C MET A 357 8.58 9.04 -38.52
N TYR A 358 8.44 10.35 -38.70
CA TYR A 358 7.62 10.92 -39.76
C TYR A 358 8.10 10.54 -41.16
N ARG A 359 9.43 10.50 -41.39
CA ARG A 359 9.99 9.98 -42.65
C ARG A 359 9.67 8.49 -42.84
N ALA A 360 9.79 7.67 -41.80
CA ALA A 360 9.44 6.25 -41.87
C ALA A 360 7.97 6.05 -42.27
N LYS A 361 7.06 6.86 -41.71
CA LYS A 361 5.63 6.86 -42.08
C LYS A 361 5.39 7.22 -43.54
N ARG A 362 6.11 8.23 -44.06
CA ARG A 362 6.01 8.64 -45.47
C ARG A 362 6.59 7.62 -46.43
N ASN A 363 7.55 6.80 -45.99
CA ASN A 363 8.20 5.76 -46.78
C ASN A 363 7.44 4.42 -46.80
N GLY A 364 6.15 4.44 -46.47
CA GLY A 364 5.27 3.26 -46.56
C GLY A 364 4.92 2.61 -45.23
N LYS A 365 5.36 3.18 -44.10
CA LYS A 365 5.16 2.66 -42.73
C LYS A 365 5.83 1.30 -42.49
N GLY A 366 5.75 0.75 -41.28
CA GLY A 366 6.31 -0.57 -40.98
C GLY A 366 7.84 -0.64 -41.11
N GLY A 367 8.53 0.48 -40.89
CA GLY A 367 9.97 0.63 -41.08
C GLY A 367 10.61 1.54 -40.04
N TYR A 368 11.92 1.76 -40.16
CA TYR A 368 12.65 2.68 -39.30
C TYR A 368 13.48 3.67 -40.12
N GLU A 369 13.70 4.85 -39.56
CA GLU A 369 14.61 5.87 -40.09
C GLU A 369 15.54 6.37 -38.98
N VAL A 370 16.73 6.83 -39.36
CA VAL A 370 17.77 7.26 -38.41
C VAL A 370 18.22 8.68 -38.72
N GLU A 371 18.34 9.50 -37.69
CA GLU A 371 19.01 10.79 -37.69
C GLU A 371 20.28 10.70 -36.84
N ARG A 372 21.42 11.16 -37.38
CA ARG A 372 22.75 11.00 -36.77
C ARG A 372 23.41 12.37 -36.59
N TYR A 373 24.04 12.59 -35.42
CA TYR A 373 24.80 13.81 -35.11
C TYR A 373 26.21 13.50 -34.60
#